data_AF-A0AA37FXT5-F1
#
_entry.id   AF-A0AA37FXT5-F1
#
_cell.length_a   1.000
_cell.length_b   1.000
_cell.length_c   1.000
_cell.angle_alpha   90.00
_cell.angle_beta   90.00
_cell.angle_gamma   90.00
#
_symmetry.space_group_name_H-M   'P 1'
#
loop_
_entity.id
_entity.type
_entity.pdbx_description
1 polymer ?
#
loop_
_entity_poly.entity_id
_entity_poly.type
_entity_poly.pdbx_seq_one_letter_code
_entity_poly.pdbx_strand_id
1 'polypeptide(L)'
;MRRAYLDDDDREYVLATKRLLAQLIERRGIGIDDLAFETGIPETSLRRWLNTGNTSFMPLPAAGRICRALNIEIADMLLPLNRNCQRDRALRIFLQLPPELADAMIDQLIALAAAIGKPIQLDGR
;
A
#
# COMPACT_ATOMS: atom_id res chain seq x y z
N MET A 1 -5.46 27.92 16.68
CA MET A 1 -6.19 26.63 16.73
C MET A 1 -6.05 25.94 15.38
N ARG A 2 -5.36 24.80 15.30
CA ARG A 2 -5.17 24.04 14.05
C ARG A 2 -6.50 23.34 13.71
N ARG A 3 -7.17 23.71 12.62
CA ARG A 3 -8.24 22.90 12.03
C ARG A 3 -7.61 21.56 11.64
N ALA A 4 -7.91 20.50 12.38
CA ALA A 4 -7.56 19.15 11.97
C ALA A 4 -8.51 18.80 10.82
N TYR A 5 -8.02 18.94 9.59
CA TYR A 5 -8.72 18.54 8.36
C TYR A 5 -8.75 17.01 8.16
N LEU A 6 -8.29 16.23 9.15
CA LEU A 6 -8.21 14.78 9.10
C LEU A 6 -8.96 14.22 10.31
N ASP A 7 -10.06 13.54 10.06
CA ASP A 7 -10.74 12.71 11.05
C ASP A 7 -9.97 11.38 11.27
N ASP A 8 -10.51 10.50 12.11
CA ASP A 8 -9.83 9.24 12.44
C ASP A 8 -9.85 8.25 11.26
N ASP A 9 -10.88 8.32 10.42
CA ASP A 9 -10.99 7.49 9.20
C ASP A 9 -9.93 7.92 8.17
N ASP A 10 -9.73 9.23 8.00
CA ASP A 10 -8.68 9.79 7.14
C ASP A 10 -7.28 9.33 7.58
N ARG A 11 -7.02 9.30 8.89
CA ARG A 11 -5.74 8.83 9.43
C ARG A 11 -5.53 7.36 9.15
N GLU A 12 -6.57 6.56 9.36
CA GLU A 12 -6.50 5.12 9.10
C GLU A 12 -6.27 4.82 7.62
N TYR A 13 -6.92 5.57 6.73
CA TYR A 13 -6.70 5.48 5.30
C TYR A 13 -5.24 5.78 4.92
N VAL A 14 -4.66 6.86 5.47
CA VAL A 14 -3.24 7.19 5.24
C VAL A 14 -2.32 6.08 5.75
N LEU A 15 -2.59 5.51 6.92
CA LEU A 15 -1.81 4.40 7.47
C LEU A 15 -1.87 3.16 6.59
N ALA A 16 -3.05 2.79 6.12
CA ALA A 16 -3.22 1.65 5.25
C ALA A 16 -2.56 1.87 3.88
N THR A 17 -2.64 3.09 3.34
CA THR A 17 -1.94 3.49 2.10
C THR A 17 -0.41 3.41 2.26
N LYS A 18 0.13 3.83 3.41
CA LYS A 18 1.57 3.67 3.72
C LYS A 18 2.00 2.21 3.74
N ARG A 19 1.19 1.33 4.34
CA ARG A 19 1.47 -0.12 4.40
C ARG A 19 1.50 -0.73 3.00
N LEU A 20 0.48 -0.42 2.18
CA LEU A 20 0.44 -0.88 0.79
C LEU A 20 1.69 -0.43 0.03
N LEU A 21 2.05 0.85 0.12
CA LEU A 21 3.23 1.37 -0.55
C LEU A 21 4.52 0.71 -0.07
N ALA A 22 4.67 0.46 1.24
CA ALA A 22 5.82 -0.25 1.78
C ALA A 22 5.91 -1.68 1.22
N GLN A 23 4.79 -2.42 1.16
CA GLN A 23 4.73 -3.75 0.56
C GLN A 23 5.09 -3.73 -0.93
N LEU A 24 4.65 -2.71 -1.69
CA LEU A 24 5.00 -2.57 -3.11
C LEU A 24 6.49 -2.32 -3.31
N ILE A 25 7.11 -1.48 -2.48
CA ILE A 25 8.57 -1.23 -2.50
C ILE A 25 9.33 -2.52 -2.18
N GLU A 26 8.91 -3.24 -1.14
CA GLU A 26 9.53 -4.50 -0.72
C GLU A 26 9.42 -5.60 -1.79
N ARG A 27 8.25 -5.73 -2.44
CA ARG A 27 8.03 -6.68 -3.55
C ARG A 27 8.88 -6.39 -4.77
N ARG A 28 9.22 -5.12 -5.00
CA ARG A 28 10.16 -4.73 -6.07
C ARG A 28 11.63 -4.95 -5.67
N GLY A 29 11.91 -5.25 -4.40
CA GLY A 29 13.27 -5.44 -3.89
C GLY A 29 14.11 -4.16 -3.87
N ILE A 30 13.46 -2.99 -3.83
CA ILE A 30 14.14 -1.70 -3.91
C ILE A 30 14.47 -1.19 -2.50
N GLY A 31 15.75 -0.90 -2.25
CA GLY A 31 16.21 -0.26 -1.02
C GLY A 31 15.74 1.20 -0.90
N ILE A 32 15.70 1.74 0.32
CA ILE A 32 15.33 3.16 0.53
C ILE A 32 16.35 4.12 -0.10
N ASP A 33 17.61 3.72 -0.08
CA ASP A 33 18.75 4.38 -0.72
C ASP A 33 18.63 4.36 -2.25
N ASP A 34 18.32 3.19 -2.84
CA ASP A 34 18.08 3.07 -4.28
C ASP A 34 16.86 3.91 -4.70
N LEU A 35 15.76 3.84 -3.94
CA LEU A 35 14.56 4.63 -4.19
C LEU A 35 14.84 6.13 -4.09
N ALA A 36 15.69 6.55 -3.14
CA ALA A 36 16.13 7.95 -3.03
C ALA A 36 16.90 8.39 -4.26
N PHE A 37 17.83 7.54 -4.74
CA PHE A 37 18.61 7.79 -5.93
C PHE A 37 17.73 7.92 -7.19
N GLU A 38 16.82 6.96 -7.41
CA GLU A 38 15.95 6.94 -8.61
C GLU A 38 14.95 8.11 -8.64
N THR A 39 14.40 8.47 -7.48
CA THR A 39 13.34 9.50 -7.41
C THR A 39 13.90 10.91 -7.20
N GLY A 40 15.17 11.04 -6.82
CA GLY A 40 15.79 12.27 -6.36
C GLY A 40 15.18 12.82 -5.06
N ILE A 41 14.48 11.97 -4.29
CA ILE A 41 13.87 12.34 -3.02
C ILE A 41 14.87 12.00 -1.90
N PRO A 42 15.14 12.90 -0.95
CA PRO A 42 16.02 12.60 0.17
C PRO A 42 15.55 11.38 0.97
N GLU A 43 16.46 10.49 1.35
CA GLU A 43 16.17 9.32 2.19
C GLU A 43 15.41 9.70 3.47
N THR A 44 15.78 10.82 4.09
CA THR A 44 15.14 11.32 5.32
C THR A 44 13.65 11.62 5.09
N SER A 45 13.29 12.13 3.91
CA SER A 45 11.90 12.35 3.51
C SER A 45 11.17 11.03 3.26
N LEU A 46 11.80 10.08 2.55
CA LEU A 46 11.23 8.76 2.29
C LEU A 46 10.96 8.00 3.61
N ARG A 47 11.96 7.92 4.49
CA ARG A 47 11.83 7.29 5.82
C ARG A 47 10.72 7.94 6.64
N ARG A 48 10.63 9.28 6.63
CA ARG A 48 9.57 10.01 7.33
C ARG A 48 8.19 9.69 6.79
N TRP A 49 8.02 9.66 5.46
CA TRP A 49 6.72 9.43 4.83
C TRP A 49 6.27 7.97 4.92
N LEU A 50 7.19 7.02 4.79
CA LEU A 50 6.89 5.58 4.86
C LEU A 50 6.74 5.08 6.31
N ASN A 51 7.21 5.84 7.30
CA ASN A 51 7.00 5.51 8.71
C ASN A 51 5.50 5.61 9.08
N THR A 52 4.94 4.48 9.51
CA THR A 52 3.54 4.34 9.97
C THR A 52 3.28 5.04 11.31
N GLY A 53 4.31 5.34 12.10
CA GLY A 53 4.19 6.14 13.32
C GLY A 53 4.05 7.65 13.06
N ASN A 54 4.23 8.10 11.81
CA ASN A 54 4.10 9.51 11.43
C ASN A 54 2.76 9.77 10.75
N THR A 55 2.07 10.86 11.10
CA THR A 55 0.82 11.27 10.43
C THR A 55 1.06 12.04 9.13
N SER A 56 2.28 12.52 8.90
CA SER A 56 2.66 13.15 7.64
C SER A 56 2.73 12.13 6.52
N PHE A 57 2.01 12.41 5.44
CA PHE A 57 2.14 11.69 4.17
C PHE A 57 2.92 12.53 3.15
N MET A 58 3.36 11.89 2.06
CA MET A 58 4.11 12.56 1.00
C MET A 58 3.21 13.47 0.15
N PRO A 59 3.74 14.55 -0.45
CA PRO A 59 2.99 15.36 -1.40
C PRO A 59 2.80 14.60 -2.72
N LEU A 60 1.72 14.92 -3.45
CA LEU A 60 1.37 14.23 -4.69
C LEU A 60 2.49 14.20 -5.76
N PRO A 61 3.29 15.26 -5.97
CA PRO A 61 4.42 15.18 -6.90
C PRO A 61 5.48 14.15 -6.50
N ALA A 62 5.71 13.95 -5.19
CA ALA A 62 6.63 12.93 -4.70
C ALA A 62 6.04 11.53 -4.89
N ALA A 63 4.74 11.35 -4.62
CA ALA A 63 4.04 10.11 -4.90
C ALA A 63 4.15 9.72 -6.38
N GLY A 64 3.95 10.67 -7.30
CA GLY A 64 4.09 10.41 -8.73
C GLY A 64 5.51 9.98 -9.15
N ARG A 65 6.56 10.49 -8.49
CA ARG A 65 7.93 10.02 -8.75
C ARG A 65 8.16 8.61 -8.24
N ILE A 66 7.69 8.30 -7.03
CA ILE A 66 7.80 6.95 -6.45
C ILE A 66 7.01 5.95 -7.29
N CYS A 67 5.79 6.26 -7.72
CA CYS A 67 4.99 5.36 -8.56
C CYS A 67 5.69 5.06 -9.90
N ARG A 68 6.33 6.07 -10.52
CA ARG A 68 7.14 5.85 -11.73
C ARG A 68 8.33 4.94 -11.50
N ALA A 69 9.05 5.11 -10.38
CA ALA A 69 10.17 4.23 -10.01
C ALA A 69 9.69 2.78 -9.78
N LEU A 70 8.51 2.61 -9.18
CA LEU A 70 7.88 1.30 -8.96
C LEU A 70 7.19 0.71 -10.20
N ASN A 71 7.14 1.46 -11.30
CA ASN A 71 6.38 1.14 -12.51
C ASN A 71 4.92 0.76 -12.22
N ILE A 72 4.23 1.61 -11.46
CA ILE A 72 2.79 1.50 -11.12
C ILE A 72 2.10 2.84 -11.39
N GLU A 73 0.76 2.83 -11.48
CA GLU A 73 -0.02 4.06 -11.51
C GLU A 73 -0.22 4.61 -10.09
N ILE A 74 -0.45 5.93 -9.98
CA ILE A 74 -0.78 6.55 -8.68
C ILE A 74 -2.06 5.93 -8.09
N ALA A 75 -3.01 5.52 -8.93
CA ALA A 75 -4.22 4.86 -8.51
C ALA A 75 -3.94 3.53 -7.78
N ASP A 76 -2.89 2.80 -8.16
CA ASP A 76 -2.52 1.52 -7.56
C ASP A 76 -1.97 1.67 -6.13
N MET A 77 -1.41 2.84 -5.81
CA MET A 77 -0.96 3.17 -4.46
C MET A 77 -2.14 3.48 -3.53
N LEU A 78 -3.28 3.94 -4.07
CA LEU A 78 -4.42 4.40 -3.29
C LEU A 78 -5.39 3.24 -3.02
N LEU A 79 -5.90 3.18 -1.79
CA LEU A 79 -6.90 2.17 -1.44
C LEU A 79 -8.28 2.58 -1.98
N PRO A 80 -9.12 1.62 -2.40
CA PRO A 80 -10.47 1.93 -2.84
C PRO A 80 -11.26 2.58 -1.70
N LEU A 81 -11.74 3.80 -1.94
CA LEU A 81 -12.61 4.56 -1.03
C LEU A 81 -14.03 3.98 -1.07
N ASN A 82 -14.24 2.76 -0.56
CA ASN A 82 -15.57 2.18 -0.45
C ASN A 82 -16.06 2.23 0.99
N ARG A 83 -17.24 2.82 1.22
CA ARG A 83 -17.89 2.90 2.55
C ARG A 83 -18.40 1.55 3.09
N ASN A 84 -18.02 0.43 2.49
CA ASN A 84 -18.48 -0.90 2.86
C ASN A 84 -17.47 -1.56 3.79
N CYS A 85 -17.70 -1.38 5.09
CA CYS A 85 -16.82 -1.75 6.20
C CYS A 85 -16.34 -3.21 6.20
N GLN A 86 -17.03 -4.14 5.52
CA GLN A 86 -16.62 -5.54 5.42
C GLN A 86 -15.45 -5.79 4.47
N ARG A 87 -15.38 -5.09 3.31
CA ARG A 87 -14.22 -5.19 2.40
C ARG A 87 -12.98 -4.58 3.04
N ASP A 88 -13.18 -3.53 3.84
CA ASP A 88 -12.11 -2.86 4.56
C ASP A 88 -11.44 -3.78 5.58
N ARG A 89 -12.20 -4.64 6.28
CA ARG A 89 -11.60 -5.57 7.26
C ARG A 89 -10.64 -6.56 6.60
N ALA A 90 -11.06 -7.22 5.52
CA ALA A 90 -10.21 -8.20 4.83
C ALA A 90 -8.94 -7.53 4.27
N LEU A 91 -9.11 -6.37 3.64
CA LEU A 91 -8.00 -5.58 3.09
C LEU A 91 -7.05 -5.09 4.20
N ARG A 92 -7.57 -4.60 5.33
CA ARG A 92 -6.74 -4.16 6.47
C ARG A 92 -5.93 -5.29 7.06
N ILE A 93 -6.52 -6.49 7.22
CA ILE A 93 -5.81 -7.67 7.69
C ILE A 93 -4.71 -8.01 6.69
N PHE A 94 -5.04 -8.07 5.39
CA PHE A 94 -4.08 -8.38 4.33
C PHE A 94 -2.89 -7.41 4.31
N LEU A 95 -3.14 -6.10 4.42
CA LEU A 95 -2.11 -5.06 4.46
C LEU A 95 -1.26 -5.07 5.74
N GLN A 96 -1.66 -5.80 6.78
CA GLN A 96 -0.86 -5.97 8.00
C GLN A 96 0.06 -7.19 7.93
N LEU A 97 -0.17 -8.10 6.98
CA LEU A 97 0.66 -9.30 6.83
C LEU A 97 2.00 -8.92 6.17
N PRO A 98 3.09 -9.61 6.53
CA PRO A 98 4.31 -9.60 5.72
C PRO A 98 4.01 -10.06 4.28
N PRO A 99 4.70 -9.54 3.25
CA PRO A 99 4.41 -9.88 1.86
C PRO A 99 4.40 -11.38 1.59
N GLU A 100 5.36 -12.12 2.16
CA GLU A 100 5.49 -13.57 2.03
C GLU A 100 4.25 -14.32 2.53
N LEU A 101 3.70 -13.90 3.68
CA LEU A 101 2.51 -14.49 4.26
C LEU A 101 1.25 -14.09 3.50
N ALA A 102 1.21 -12.86 3.00
CA ALA A 102 0.13 -12.37 2.15
C ALA A 102 0.02 -13.20 0.86
N ASP A 103 1.14 -13.51 0.20
CA ASP A 103 1.18 -14.35 -1.00
C ASP A 103 0.73 -15.78 -0.70
N ALA A 104 1.27 -16.40 0.36
CA ALA A 104 0.86 -17.74 0.79
C ALA A 104 -0.64 -17.83 1.09
N MET A 105 -1.22 -16.79 1.72
CA MET A 105 -2.65 -16.74 1.98
C MET A 105 -3.47 -16.61 0.69
N ILE A 106 -3.01 -15.82 -0.29
CA ILE A 106 -3.67 -15.72 -1.61
C ILE A 106 -3.66 -17.08 -2.31
N ASP A 107 -2.52 -17.76 -2.34
CA ASP A 107 -2.39 -19.06 -2.99
C ASP A 107 -3.34 -20.10 -2.37
N GLN A 108 -3.43 -20.12 -1.04
CA GLN A 108 -4.38 -20.98 -0.33
C GLN A 108 -5.84 -20.62 -0.62
N LEU A 109 -6.16 -19.32 -0.69
CA LEU A 109 -7.50 -18.85 -1.04
C LEU A 109 -7.89 -19.23 -2.47
N ILE A 110 -6.98 -19.10 -3.43
CA ILE A 110 -7.20 -19.52 -4.83
C ILE A 110 -7.45 -21.03 -4.89
N ALA A 111 -6.61 -21.83 -4.22
CA ALA A 111 -6.75 -23.28 -4.18
C ALA A 111 -8.09 -23.71 -3.56
N LEU A 112 -8.47 -23.08 -2.44
CA LEU A 112 -9.75 -23.34 -1.78
C LEU A 112 -10.93 -22.93 -2.68
N ALA A 113 -10.85 -21.77 -3.33
CA ALA A 113 -11.89 -21.25 -4.20
C ALA A 113 -12.10 -22.18 -5.42
N ALA A 114 -11.02 -22.72 -5.99
CA ALA A 114 -11.09 -23.75 -7.02
C ALA A 114 -11.75 -25.04 -6.49
N ALA A 115 -11.40 -25.49 -5.29
CA ALA A 115 -11.95 -26.71 -4.68
C ALA A 115 -13.47 -26.61 -4.40
N ILE A 116 -13.98 -25.41 -4.10
CA ILE A 116 -15.42 -25.16 -3.88
C ILE A 116 -16.18 -24.79 -5.16
N GLY A 117 -15.55 -24.92 -6.34
CA GLY A 117 -16.17 -24.66 -7.65
C GLY A 117 -16.38 -23.18 -7.97
N LYS A 118 -15.66 -22.27 -7.30
CA LYS A 118 -15.71 -20.82 -7.52
C LYS A 118 -14.31 -20.27 -7.83
N PRO A 119 -13.72 -20.59 -8.99
CA PRO A 119 -12.37 -20.14 -9.32
C PRO A 119 -12.29 -18.62 -9.33
N ILE A 120 -11.29 -18.07 -8.63
CA ILE A 120 -10.98 -16.64 -8.63
C ILE A 120 -10.04 -16.39 -9.81
N GLN A 121 -10.49 -15.61 -10.79
CA GLN A 121 -9.62 -15.10 -11.85
C GLN A 121 -8.97 -13.81 -11.36
N LEU A 122 -7.64 -13.82 -11.23
CA LEU A 122 -6.85 -12.61 -11.05
C LEU A 122 -6.39 -12.17 -12.44
N ASP A 123 -6.93 -11.08 -12.95
CA ASP A 123 -6.47 -10.49 -14.21
C ASP A 123 -5.04 -9.98 -14.00
N GLY A 124 -4.08 -10.70 -14.56
CA GLY A 124 -2.69 -10.25 -14.65
C GLY A 124 -2.58 -9.14 -15.69
N ARG A 125 -2.34 -7.91 -15.21
CA ARG A 125 -1.77 -6.84 -16.03
C ARG A 125 -0.37 -6.54 -15.53
#